data_AF-A0A5C4VZ36-F1
#
_entry.id   AF-A0A5C4VZ36-F1
#
_cell.length_a   1.000
_cell.length_b   1.000
_cell.length_c   1.000
_cell.angle_alpha   90.00
_cell.angle_beta   90.00
_cell.angle_gamma   90.00
#
_symmetry.space_group_name_H-M   'P 1'
#
loop_
_entity.id
_entity.type
_entity.pdbx_description
1 polymer ?
#
loop_
_entity_poly.entity_id
_entity_poly.type
_entity_poly.pdbx_seq_one_letter_code
_entity_poly.pdbx_strand_id
1 'polypeptide(L)'
;MSRNTRALRTPAALLAATVATATLATGALLPAPAHAAITLDCTGGPVTIDGSTEDYVLTGACTTVILNGSNLNVSLPSATSLMITGANVRVAAAGAVGSVDVMGSNSSVAATAATSARVDASNVVLRIPALDRAVVVGSTNRVVADQGARVKVRGSNNVVKYRALRKVVVRGSNNKVRVRTGTTKVRVTGANNVVRVHRRG
;
A
#
# COMPACT_ATOMS: atom_id res chain seq x y z
N MET A 1 26.58 25.48 74.80
CA MET A 1 25.99 24.86 76.01
C MET A 1 24.47 24.93 75.90
N SER A 2 23.84 23.78 76.14
CA SER A 2 22.42 23.44 75.98
C SER A 2 21.43 24.35 76.73
N ARG A 3 20.24 24.59 76.15
CA ARG A 3 18.95 24.73 76.86
C ARG A 3 17.85 24.18 75.94
N ASN A 4 17.33 22.98 76.20
CA ASN A 4 16.19 22.63 77.08
C ASN A 4 14.79 23.02 76.56
N THR A 5 14.12 22.01 75.99
CA THR A 5 12.79 21.46 76.36
C THR A 5 11.65 22.38 76.84
N ARG A 6 10.51 22.25 76.12
CA ARG A 6 9.09 22.13 76.55
C ARG A 6 8.19 22.99 75.63
N ALA A 7 6.93 22.69 75.36
CA ALA A 7 6.07 21.52 75.45
C ALA A 7 4.69 21.95 74.91
N LEU A 8 3.90 20.98 74.44
CA LEU A 8 2.43 20.97 74.35
C LEU A 8 1.70 22.02 73.46
N ARG A 9 0.95 21.53 72.46
CA ARG A 9 -0.54 21.47 72.46
C ARG A 9 -1.09 20.94 71.12
N THR A 10 -1.81 19.83 71.21
CA THR A 10 -2.85 19.28 70.32
C THR A 10 -4.12 20.17 70.29
N PRO A 11 -5.20 19.90 69.51
CA PRO A 11 -5.40 19.00 68.35
C PRO A 11 -6.26 19.58 67.19
N ALA A 12 -6.28 18.82 66.08
CA ALA A 12 -7.39 18.51 65.16
C ALA A 12 -8.40 19.58 64.69
N ALA A 13 -8.43 19.80 63.38
CA ALA A 13 -9.66 20.06 62.63
C ALA A 13 -9.60 19.31 61.28
N LEU A 14 -10.59 18.44 61.07
CA LEU A 14 -10.84 17.68 59.85
C LEU A 14 -11.29 18.61 58.72
N LEU A 15 -10.74 18.41 57.52
CA LEU A 15 -11.37 18.84 56.26
C LEU A 15 -11.22 17.69 55.26
N ALA A 16 -12.28 16.89 55.15
CA ALA A 16 -12.42 15.86 54.12
C ALA A 16 -12.81 16.52 52.80
N ALA A 17 -11.88 16.55 51.84
CA ALA A 17 -12.16 16.99 50.47
C ALA A 17 -12.75 15.83 49.67
N THR A 18 -14.04 15.88 49.39
CA THR A 18 -14.73 14.98 48.46
C THR A 18 -14.36 15.34 47.03
N VAL A 19 -13.51 14.53 46.40
CA VAL A 19 -13.17 14.65 44.98
C VAL A 19 -14.34 14.14 44.15
N ALA A 20 -15.03 15.06 43.46
CA ALA A 20 -16.04 14.71 42.47
C ALA A 20 -15.35 14.11 41.23
N THR A 21 -15.47 12.79 41.05
CA THR A 21 -15.06 12.09 39.83
C THR A 21 -16.01 12.45 38.70
N ALA A 22 -15.56 13.29 37.78
CA ALA A 22 -16.24 13.54 36.50
C ALA A 22 -16.09 12.30 35.61
N THR A 23 -17.19 11.57 35.41
CA THR A 23 -17.28 10.50 34.42
C THR A 23 -17.33 11.11 33.03
N LEU A 24 -16.22 11.02 32.29
CA LEU A 24 -16.20 11.34 30.86
C LEU A 24 -17.10 10.35 30.12
N ALA A 25 -18.21 10.86 29.58
CA ALA A 25 -19.05 10.14 28.65
C ALA A 25 -18.24 9.73 27.43
N THR A 26 -17.99 8.44 27.28
CA THR A 26 -17.47 7.82 26.07
C THR A 26 -18.54 7.93 25.00
N GLY A 27 -18.52 9.03 24.24
CA GLY A 27 -19.27 9.13 22.99
C GLY A 27 -18.84 8.00 22.07
N ALA A 28 -19.68 6.98 21.94
CA ALA A 28 -19.51 5.92 20.97
C ALA A 28 -19.53 6.56 19.58
N LEU A 29 -18.35 6.67 18.96
CA LEU A 29 -18.21 6.93 17.53
C LEU A 29 -18.91 5.78 16.81
N LEU A 30 -20.17 5.97 16.44
CA LEU A 30 -20.85 5.06 15.53
C LEU A 30 -20.04 5.07 14.22
N PRO A 31 -19.52 3.92 13.76
CA PRO A 31 -18.86 3.86 12.46
C PRO A 31 -19.87 4.33 11.41
N ALA A 32 -19.46 5.27 10.57
CA ALA A 32 -20.25 5.74 9.44
C ALA A 32 -20.78 4.53 8.64
N PRO A 33 -21.99 4.60 8.06
CA PRO A 33 -22.54 3.49 7.29
C PRO A 33 -21.54 3.13 6.19
N ALA A 34 -20.95 1.94 6.30
CA ALA A 34 -20.22 1.34 5.21
C ALA A 34 -21.23 1.15 4.06
N HIS A 35 -20.96 1.72 2.89
CA HIS A 35 -21.70 1.35 1.70
C HIS A 35 -21.61 -0.17 1.56
N ALA A 36 -22.76 -0.83 1.34
CA ALA A 36 -22.79 -2.28 1.30
C ALA A 36 -21.95 -2.77 0.11
N ALA A 37 -20.91 -3.56 0.39
CA ALA A 37 -20.04 -4.08 -0.65
C ALA A 37 -20.77 -5.14 -1.48
N ILE A 38 -20.68 -5.03 -2.80
CA ILE A 38 -21.26 -5.97 -3.75
C ILE A 38 -20.38 -7.21 -3.81
N THR A 39 -20.95 -8.37 -3.53
CA THR A 39 -20.21 -9.65 -3.57
C THR A 39 -20.39 -10.34 -4.92
N LEU A 40 -19.30 -10.73 -5.56
CA LEU A 40 -19.29 -11.42 -6.85
C LEU A 40 -18.52 -12.74 -6.75
N ASP A 41 -19.11 -13.84 -7.20
CA ASP A 41 -18.43 -15.13 -7.27
C ASP A 41 -17.70 -15.28 -8.62
N CYS A 42 -16.40 -15.54 -8.56
CA CYS A 42 -15.55 -15.75 -9.71
C CYS A 42 -15.56 -17.18 -10.28
N THR A 43 -16.18 -18.15 -9.60
CA THR A 43 -16.15 -19.56 -10.06
C THR A 43 -16.82 -19.75 -11.43
N GLY A 44 -17.75 -18.86 -11.79
CA GLY A 44 -18.48 -18.88 -13.05
C GLY A 44 -17.69 -18.39 -14.27
N GLY A 45 -16.47 -17.85 -14.10
CA GLY A 45 -15.63 -17.40 -15.21
C GLY A 45 -15.05 -15.99 -15.05
N PRO A 46 -14.72 -15.30 -16.15
CA PRO A 46 -14.13 -13.96 -16.09
C PRO A 46 -15.14 -12.95 -15.53
N VAL A 47 -14.67 -12.08 -14.64
CA VAL A 47 -15.49 -11.03 -14.02
C VAL A 47 -15.10 -9.69 -14.63
N THR A 48 -16.10 -8.95 -15.12
CA THR A 48 -15.93 -7.56 -15.58
C THR A 48 -16.76 -6.65 -14.70
N ILE A 49 -16.13 -5.59 -14.19
CA ILE A 49 -16.76 -4.57 -13.35
C ILE A 49 -16.68 -3.23 -14.10
N ASP A 50 -17.83 -2.78 -14.58
CA ASP A 50 -18.01 -1.50 -15.27
C ASP A 50 -18.67 -0.42 -14.37
N GLY A 51 -19.14 -0.81 -13.18
CA GLY A 51 -19.72 0.09 -12.19
C GLY A 51 -18.74 1.16 -11.71
N SER A 52 -19.18 2.20 -11.03
CA SER A 52 -18.29 3.25 -10.52
C SER A 52 -18.75 3.67 -9.13
N THR A 53 -17.81 3.98 -8.25
CA THR A 53 -18.06 4.38 -6.84
C THR A 53 -18.49 3.27 -5.86
N GLU A 54 -18.62 2.02 -6.31
CA GLU A 54 -18.96 0.91 -5.41
C GLU A 54 -17.74 0.14 -4.88
N ASP A 55 -17.98 -0.55 -3.76
CA ASP A 55 -17.05 -1.51 -3.19
C ASP A 55 -17.43 -2.92 -3.66
N TYR A 56 -16.46 -3.69 -4.16
CA TYR A 56 -16.64 -5.07 -4.63
C TYR A 56 -15.81 -6.04 -3.80
N VAL A 57 -16.43 -7.16 -3.41
CA VAL A 57 -15.77 -8.31 -2.78
C VAL A 57 -15.92 -9.50 -3.72
N LEU A 58 -14.82 -9.91 -4.34
CA LEU A 58 -14.80 -11.12 -5.15
C LEU A 58 -14.52 -12.33 -4.26
N THR A 59 -15.23 -13.42 -4.50
CA THR A 59 -15.06 -14.70 -3.82
C THR A 59 -14.77 -15.80 -4.84
N GLY A 60 -14.25 -16.93 -4.36
CA GLY A 60 -13.88 -18.05 -5.23
C GLY A 60 -12.54 -17.88 -5.97
N ALA A 61 -12.28 -18.75 -6.94
CA ALA A 61 -11.05 -18.74 -7.72
C ALA A 61 -11.20 -17.85 -8.97
N CYS A 62 -10.67 -16.63 -8.92
CA CYS A 62 -10.75 -15.72 -10.07
C CYS A 62 -9.72 -16.06 -11.13
N THR A 63 -10.17 -16.21 -12.37
CA THR A 63 -9.29 -16.38 -13.52
C THR A 63 -8.88 -15.00 -14.03
N THR A 64 -9.80 -14.28 -14.66
CA THR A 64 -9.59 -12.95 -15.21
C THR A 64 -10.54 -11.95 -14.56
N VAL A 65 -10.00 -10.84 -14.06
CA VAL A 65 -10.75 -9.72 -13.49
C VAL A 65 -10.43 -8.46 -14.27
N ILE A 66 -11.46 -7.83 -14.84
CA ILE A 66 -11.36 -6.60 -15.62
C ILE A 66 -12.12 -5.50 -14.89
N LEU A 67 -11.43 -4.42 -14.55
CA LEU A 67 -11.97 -3.25 -13.85
C LEU A 67 -11.96 -2.05 -14.80
N ASN A 68 -13.10 -1.78 -15.43
CA ASN A 68 -13.30 -0.62 -16.32
C ASN A 68 -13.82 0.61 -15.58
N GLY A 69 -14.53 0.35 -14.48
CA GLY A 69 -15.07 1.35 -13.59
C GLY A 69 -14.05 2.22 -12.87
N SER A 70 -14.49 3.41 -12.43
CA SER A 70 -13.65 4.34 -11.67
C SER A 70 -14.14 4.52 -10.23
N ASN A 71 -13.23 4.93 -9.35
CA ASN A 71 -13.49 5.12 -7.91
C ASN A 71 -13.96 3.82 -7.22
N LEU A 72 -13.36 2.69 -7.60
CA LEU A 72 -13.70 1.38 -7.08
C LEU A 72 -12.77 0.96 -5.95
N ASN A 73 -13.30 0.20 -4.99
CA ASN A 73 -12.51 -0.57 -4.04
C ASN A 73 -12.81 -2.05 -4.23
N VAL A 74 -11.79 -2.86 -4.49
CA VAL A 74 -11.96 -4.26 -4.88
C VAL A 74 -11.11 -5.15 -3.99
N SER A 75 -11.75 -6.08 -3.30
CA SER A 75 -11.08 -7.13 -2.54
C SER A 75 -11.24 -8.46 -3.26
N LEU A 76 -10.16 -9.24 -3.39
CA LEU A 76 -10.21 -10.57 -4.00
C LEU A 76 -9.24 -11.55 -3.32
N PRO A 77 -9.53 -12.85 -3.33
CA PRO A 77 -8.62 -13.86 -2.77
C PRO A 77 -7.38 -14.04 -3.65
N SER A 78 -7.54 -14.27 -4.94
CA SER A 78 -6.44 -14.43 -5.91
C SER A 78 -6.98 -14.27 -7.33
N ALA A 79 -6.10 -13.99 -8.29
CA ALA A 79 -6.48 -13.92 -9.70
C ALA A 79 -5.36 -14.45 -10.61
N THR A 80 -5.70 -15.03 -11.76
CA THR A 80 -4.67 -15.32 -12.77
C THR A 80 -4.27 -14.07 -13.53
N SER A 81 -5.24 -13.21 -13.86
CA SER A 81 -5.03 -11.93 -14.54
C SER A 81 -5.92 -10.84 -13.94
N LEU A 82 -5.34 -9.67 -13.71
CA LEU A 82 -6.02 -8.46 -13.26
C LEU A 82 -5.71 -7.33 -14.24
N MET A 83 -6.75 -6.76 -14.83
CA MET A 83 -6.66 -5.61 -15.73
C MET A 83 -7.46 -4.44 -15.15
N ILE A 84 -6.82 -3.27 -15.05
CA ILE A 84 -7.42 -2.06 -14.49
C ILE A 84 -7.30 -0.95 -15.53
N THR A 85 -8.41 -0.60 -16.17
CA THR A 85 -8.47 0.51 -17.15
C THR A 85 -9.07 1.77 -16.54
N GLY A 86 -9.98 1.63 -15.56
CA GLY A 86 -10.57 2.75 -14.85
C GLY A 86 -9.65 3.41 -13.82
N ALA A 87 -9.96 4.67 -13.46
CA ALA A 87 -9.13 5.50 -12.60
C ALA A 87 -9.58 5.48 -11.14
N ASN A 88 -8.69 5.86 -10.21
CA ASN A 88 -8.97 5.87 -8.77
C ASN A 88 -9.40 4.51 -8.21
N VAL A 89 -8.83 3.42 -8.73
CA VAL A 89 -9.18 2.06 -8.32
C VAL A 89 -8.22 1.55 -7.26
N ARG A 90 -8.75 1.00 -6.17
CA ARG A 90 -7.97 0.33 -5.13
C ARG A 90 -8.24 -1.17 -5.18
N VAL A 91 -7.20 -1.98 -5.33
CA VAL A 91 -7.30 -3.44 -5.34
C VAL A 91 -6.48 -4.01 -4.20
N ALA A 92 -7.11 -4.85 -3.38
CA ALA A 92 -6.48 -5.63 -2.33
C ALA A 92 -6.68 -7.12 -2.61
N ALA A 93 -5.63 -7.79 -3.10
CA ALA A 93 -5.60 -9.23 -3.25
C ALA A 93 -4.97 -9.88 -2.02
N ALA A 94 -5.69 -10.81 -1.38
CA ALA A 94 -5.17 -11.57 -0.24
C ALA A 94 -4.07 -12.57 -0.63
N GLY A 95 -4.07 -12.99 -1.89
CA GLY A 95 -3.19 -14.01 -2.46
C GLY A 95 -2.41 -13.52 -3.68
N ALA A 96 -1.92 -14.49 -4.45
CA ALA A 96 -1.13 -14.23 -5.65
C ALA A 96 -2.01 -13.74 -6.80
N VAL A 97 -1.47 -12.84 -7.60
CA VAL A 97 -2.05 -12.39 -8.87
C VAL A 97 -1.08 -12.67 -10.00
N GLY A 98 -1.43 -13.51 -10.98
CA GLY A 98 -0.49 -13.93 -12.03
C GLY A 98 0.09 -12.75 -12.82
N SER A 99 -0.77 -12.05 -13.58
CA SER A 99 -0.45 -10.82 -14.29
C SER A 99 -1.29 -9.65 -13.83
N VAL A 100 -0.67 -8.49 -13.63
CA VAL A 100 -1.35 -7.22 -13.30
C VAL A 100 -1.07 -6.23 -14.42
N ASP A 101 -2.11 -5.68 -15.05
CA ASP A 101 -2.00 -4.56 -15.99
C ASP A 101 -2.83 -3.38 -15.48
N VAL A 102 -2.19 -2.22 -15.33
CA VAL A 102 -2.80 -1.00 -14.81
C VAL A 102 -2.62 0.12 -15.83
N MET A 103 -3.70 0.44 -16.54
CA MET A 103 -3.80 1.55 -17.49
C MET A 103 -4.51 2.76 -16.87
N GLY A 104 -5.30 2.53 -15.81
CA GLY A 104 -5.96 3.57 -15.04
C GLY A 104 -5.04 4.33 -14.08
N SER A 105 -5.16 5.67 -14.06
CA SER A 105 -4.35 6.53 -13.19
C SER A 105 -4.92 6.64 -11.78
N ASN A 106 -4.08 7.07 -10.82
CA ASN A 106 -4.42 7.22 -9.39
C ASN A 106 -4.90 5.93 -8.71
N SER A 107 -4.47 4.78 -9.23
CA SER A 107 -4.88 3.47 -8.75
C SER A 107 -3.83 2.84 -7.82
N SER A 108 -4.24 1.91 -6.97
CA SER A 108 -3.31 1.18 -6.10
C SER A 108 -3.63 -0.30 -6.09
N VAL A 109 -2.61 -1.14 -6.21
CA VAL A 109 -2.74 -2.61 -6.17
C VAL A 109 -1.83 -3.15 -5.08
N ALA A 110 -2.41 -3.94 -4.18
CA ALA A 110 -1.71 -4.75 -3.19
C ALA A 110 -2.00 -6.22 -3.45
N ALA A 111 -0.95 -7.04 -3.50
CA ALA A 111 -1.04 -8.50 -3.64
C ALA A 111 0.15 -9.15 -2.92
N THR A 112 0.07 -10.44 -2.59
CA THR A 112 1.20 -11.14 -1.94
C THR A 112 2.31 -11.49 -2.92
N ALA A 113 1.94 -11.84 -4.15
CA ALA A 113 2.87 -12.17 -5.23
C ALA A 113 2.29 -11.82 -6.61
N ALA A 114 3.17 -11.54 -7.57
CA ALA A 114 2.82 -11.50 -8.98
C ALA A 114 3.99 -11.86 -9.90
N THR A 115 3.69 -12.57 -10.98
CA THR A 115 4.70 -12.96 -11.97
C THR A 115 5.10 -11.75 -12.81
N SER A 116 4.12 -10.93 -13.17
CA SER A 116 4.38 -9.70 -13.93
C SER A 116 3.40 -8.59 -13.59
N ALA A 117 3.91 -7.37 -13.47
CA ALA A 117 3.10 -6.17 -13.38
C ALA A 117 3.49 -5.18 -14.49
N ARG A 118 2.50 -4.69 -15.22
CA ARG A 118 2.62 -3.57 -16.13
C ARG A 118 1.81 -2.40 -15.58
N VAL A 119 2.42 -1.23 -15.57
CA VAL A 119 1.77 0.05 -15.30
C VAL A 119 1.98 0.90 -16.53
N ASP A 120 0.89 1.35 -17.13
CA ASP A 120 0.85 2.26 -18.28
C ASP A 120 -0.05 3.46 -17.95
N ALA A 121 0.29 4.12 -16.85
CA ALA A 121 -0.53 5.14 -16.20
C ALA A 121 0.31 6.06 -15.30
N SER A 122 -0.32 7.01 -14.62
CA SER A 122 0.34 7.88 -13.65
C SER A 122 -0.27 7.78 -12.26
N ASN A 123 0.53 8.14 -11.24
CA ASN A 123 0.13 8.10 -9.82
C ASN A 123 -0.31 6.71 -9.32
N VAL A 124 0.25 5.63 -9.89
CA VAL A 124 -0.09 4.27 -9.48
C VAL A 124 0.81 3.78 -8.35
N VAL A 125 0.24 3.10 -7.36
CA VAL A 125 0.99 2.47 -6.26
C VAL A 125 0.87 0.94 -6.34
N LEU A 126 1.97 0.25 -6.60
CA LEU A 126 2.06 -1.21 -6.53
C LEU A 126 2.79 -1.64 -5.26
N ARG A 127 2.17 -2.50 -4.46
CA ARG A 127 2.76 -3.17 -3.28
C ARG A 127 2.64 -4.67 -3.43
N ILE A 128 3.69 -5.31 -3.94
CA ILE A 128 3.71 -6.74 -4.22
C ILE A 128 5.07 -7.29 -3.78
N PRO A 129 5.16 -7.93 -2.59
CA PRO A 129 6.43 -8.38 -2.02
C PRO A 129 7.21 -9.32 -2.96
N ALA A 130 6.56 -10.29 -3.58
CA ALA A 130 7.16 -11.17 -4.57
C ALA A 130 6.75 -10.72 -5.98
N LEU A 131 7.53 -9.86 -6.63
CA LEU A 131 7.25 -9.34 -7.98
C LEU A 131 8.40 -9.61 -8.93
N ASP A 132 8.23 -10.60 -9.81
CA ASP A 132 9.32 -11.06 -10.68
C ASP A 132 9.68 -10.06 -11.77
N ARG A 133 8.67 -9.54 -12.48
CA ARG A 133 8.85 -8.61 -13.59
C ARG A 133 7.95 -7.41 -13.43
N ALA A 134 8.53 -6.22 -13.52
CA ALA A 134 7.77 -4.97 -13.50
C ALA A 134 8.13 -4.08 -14.68
N VAL A 135 7.13 -3.60 -15.41
CA VAL A 135 7.27 -2.56 -16.43
C VAL A 135 6.42 -1.38 -15.99
N VAL A 136 7.08 -0.28 -15.67
CA VAL A 136 6.44 0.96 -15.24
C VAL A 136 6.62 1.98 -16.34
N VAL A 137 5.53 2.42 -16.91
CA VAL A 137 5.43 3.45 -17.94
C VAL A 137 4.53 4.56 -17.41
N GLY A 138 4.96 5.81 -17.59
CA GLY A 138 4.25 7.00 -17.12
C GLY A 138 4.99 7.71 -16.00
N SER A 139 4.24 8.43 -15.15
CA SER A 139 4.83 9.36 -14.18
C SER A 139 4.31 9.16 -12.76
N THR A 140 5.17 9.48 -11.78
CA THR A 140 4.79 9.51 -10.35
C THR A 140 4.30 8.16 -9.83
N ASN A 141 4.71 7.06 -10.47
CA ASN A 141 4.34 5.72 -10.02
C ASN A 141 5.27 5.26 -8.90
N ARG A 142 4.74 4.46 -7.98
CA ARG A 142 5.47 3.87 -6.86
C ARG A 142 5.36 2.36 -6.87
N VAL A 143 6.48 1.66 -6.99
CA VAL A 143 6.55 0.19 -6.88
C VAL A 143 7.35 -0.20 -5.64
N VAL A 144 6.76 -1.04 -4.81
CA VAL A 144 7.39 -1.62 -3.62
C VAL A 144 7.28 -3.13 -3.69
N ALA A 145 8.44 -3.78 -3.69
CA ALA A 145 8.58 -5.23 -3.64
C ALA A 145 9.76 -5.61 -2.73
N ASP A 146 9.78 -6.86 -2.27
CA ASP A 146 10.95 -7.43 -1.62
C ASP A 146 11.87 -8.05 -2.67
N GLN A 147 11.37 -8.91 -3.54
CA GLN A 147 12.19 -9.65 -4.50
C GLN A 147 11.69 -9.44 -5.93
N GLY A 148 12.63 -9.48 -6.88
CA GLY A 148 12.31 -9.51 -8.30
C GLY A 148 13.48 -9.83 -9.22
N ALA A 149 13.17 -10.26 -10.43
CA ALA A 149 14.16 -10.55 -11.46
C ALA A 149 14.49 -9.28 -12.27
N ARG A 150 13.48 -8.51 -12.68
CA ARG A 150 13.69 -7.36 -13.56
C ARG A 150 12.65 -6.26 -13.38
N VAL A 151 13.11 -5.03 -13.23
CA VAL A 151 12.25 -3.84 -13.37
C VAL A 151 12.71 -2.96 -14.52
N LYS A 152 11.76 -2.47 -15.30
CA LYS A 152 11.95 -1.48 -16.36
C LYS A 152 11.08 -0.27 -16.05
N VAL A 153 11.71 0.89 -15.91
CA VAL A 153 11.04 2.16 -15.66
C VAL A 153 11.19 3.04 -16.89
N ARG A 154 10.09 3.60 -17.38
CA ARG A 154 10.00 4.53 -18.50
C ARG A 154 9.13 5.72 -18.09
N GLY A 155 9.66 6.92 -18.24
CA GLY A 155 8.97 8.15 -17.87
C GLY A 155 9.65 8.85 -16.69
N SER A 156 8.87 9.53 -15.86
CA SER A 156 9.43 10.52 -14.92
C SER A 156 8.91 10.41 -13.49
N ASN A 157 9.73 10.82 -12.52
CA ASN A 157 9.33 10.89 -11.11
C ASN A 157 8.88 9.55 -10.50
N ASN A 158 9.26 8.43 -11.10
CA ASN A 158 8.87 7.12 -10.58
C ASN A 158 9.75 6.72 -9.40
N VAL A 159 9.17 6.08 -8.38
CA VAL A 159 9.87 5.59 -7.19
C VAL A 159 9.78 4.07 -7.14
N VAL A 160 10.91 3.39 -7.24
CA VAL A 160 10.98 1.93 -7.20
C VAL A 160 11.83 1.48 -6.02
N LYS A 161 11.27 0.62 -5.16
CA LYS A 161 11.93 0.07 -3.98
C LYS A 161 11.88 -1.45 -4.04
N TYR A 162 13.04 -2.07 -4.07
CA TYR A 162 13.22 -3.52 -3.92
C TYR A 162 14.12 -3.82 -2.73
N ARG A 163 13.90 -4.96 -2.06
CA ARG A 163 14.92 -5.49 -1.14
C ARG A 163 16.06 -6.10 -1.97
N ALA A 164 15.75 -7.06 -2.83
CA ALA A 164 16.68 -7.70 -3.76
C ALA A 164 16.17 -7.66 -5.20
N LEU A 165 17.03 -7.32 -6.16
CA LEU A 165 16.67 -7.21 -7.58
C LEU A 165 17.87 -7.56 -8.46
N ARG A 166 17.66 -8.40 -9.48
CA ARG A 166 18.76 -8.82 -10.38
C ARG A 166 19.07 -7.79 -11.47
N LYS A 167 18.07 -7.12 -12.04
CA LYS A 167 18.25 -6.15 -13.12
C LYS A 167 17.29 -4.96 -13.02
N VAL A 168 17.82 -3.76 -13.18
CA VAL A 168 17.01 -2.53 -13.33
C VAL A 168 17.42 -1.77 -14.59
N VAL A 169 16.41 -1.36 -15.36
CA VAL A 169 16.56 -0.47 -16.50
C VAL A 169 15.70 0.76 -16.26
N VAL A 170 16.30 1.94 -16.23
CA VAL A 170 15.61 3.22 -16.09
C VAL A 170 15.80 4.04 -17.36
N ARG A 171 14.71 4.56 -17.91
CA ARG A 171 14.71 5.49 -19.05
C ARG A 171 13.79 6.66 -18.74
N GLY A 172 14.28 7.89 -18.89
CA GLY A 172 13.53 9.11 -18.59
C GLY A 172 14.23 9.92 -17.50
N SER A 173 13.49 10.72 -16.73
CA SER A 173 14.09 11.67 -15.79
C SER A 173 13.54 11.60 -14.36
N ASN A 174 14.34 12.05 -13.39
CA ASN A 174 13.91 12.19 -11.99
C ASN A 174 13.41 10.89 -11.33
N ASN A 175 13.79 9.72 -11.85
CA ASN A 175 13.37 8.44 -11.27
C ASN A 175 14.28 8.08 -10.08
N LYS A 176 13.68 7.54 -9.02
CA LYS A 176 14.38 7.10 -7.80
C LYS A 176 14.25 5.59 -7.65
N VAL A 177 15.36 4.86 -7.75
CA VAL A 177 15.40 3.41 -7.53
C VAL A 177 16.27 3.10 -6.32
N ARG A 178 15.77 2.28 -5.40
CA ARG A 178 16.53 1.75 -4.27
C ARG A 178 16.44 0.23 -4.23
N VAL A 179 17.58 -0.44 -4.28
CA VAL A 179 17.74 -1.88 -4.04
C VAL A 179 18.63 -2.05 -2.82
N ARG A 180 18.16 -2.78 -1.80
CA ARG A 180 18.85 -2.87 -0.50
C ARG A 180 19.97 -3.91 -0.48
N THR A 181 19.79 -5.03 -1.15
CA THR A 181 20.67 -6.21 -1.09
C THR A 181 20.82 -6.87 -2.46
N GLY A 182 21.82 -7.75 -2.56
CA GLY A 182 22.08 -8.54 -3.76
C GLY A 182 22.82 -7.78 -4.87
N THR A 183 23.11 -8.49 -5.96
CA THR A 183 23.82 -7.94 -7.11
C THR A 183 22.83 -7.49 -8.18
N THR A 184 22.77 -6.19 -8.44
CA THR A 184 21.86 -5.62 -9.44
C THR A 184 22.63 -5.11 -10.65
N LYS A 185 22.28 -5.62 -11.84
CA LYS A 185 22.71 -5.02 -13.11
C LYS A 185 21.88 -3.75 -13.36
N VAL A 186 22.54 -2.61 -13.47
CA VAL A 186 21.89 -1.30 -13.62
C VAL A 186 22.14 -0.74 -15.02
N ARG A 187 21.09 -0.26 -15.69
CA ARG A 187 21.20 0.61 -16.87
C ARG A 187 20.30 1.81 -16.69
N VAL A 188 20.86 3.01 -16.78
CA VAL A 188 20.13 4.27 -16.61
C VAL A 188 20.35 5.13 -17.85
N THR A 189 19.29 5.78 -18.32
CA THR A 189 19.33 6.71 -19.46
C THR A 189 18.38 7.87 -19.19
N GLY A 190 18.87 9.10 -19.38
CA GLY A 190 18.15 10.34 -19.08
C GLY A 190 18.60 11.00 -17.77
N ALA A 191 18.10 12.21 -17.52
CA ALA A 191 18.65 13.12 -16.50
C ALA A 191 18.12 12.86 -15.07
N ASN A 192 18.90 13.25 -14.05
CA ASN A 192 18.47 13.34 -12.65
C ASN A 192 17.91 12.04 -12.05
N ASN A 193 18.29 10.89 -12.59
CA ASN A 193 17.91 9.61 -12.05
C ASN A 193 18.81 9.25 -10.86
N VAL A 194 18.22 8.85 -9.73
CA VAL A 194 18.93 8.40 -8.54
C VAL A 194 18.75 6.90 -8.38
N VAL A 195 19.81 6.13 -8.59
CA VAL A 195 19.79 4.68 -8.42
C VAL A 195 20.77 4.28 -7.31
N ARG A 196 20.24 3.80 -6.19
CA ARG A 196 21.01 3.26 -5.08
C ARG A 196 20.89 1.75 -5.06
N VAL A 197 22.00 1.05 -5.25
CA VAL A 197 22.09 -0.41 -5.17
C VAL A 197 23.17 -0.79 -4.17
N HIS A 198 23.10 -2.01 -3.63
CA HIS A 198 24.17 -2.54 -2.79
C HIS A 198 25.45 -2.68 -3.63
N ARG A 199 26.53 -2.02 -3.23
CA ARG A 199 27.86 -2.21 -3.82
C ARG A 199 28.47 -3.48 -3.21
N ARG A 200 29.06 -4.34 -4.05
CA ARG A 200 29.96 -5.39 -3.57
C ARG A 200 31.14 -4.70 -2.87
N GLY A 201 31.40 -5.08 -1.62
CA GLY A 201 32.71 -4.93 -0.99
C GLY A 201 33.69 -5.92 -1.60
#